data_AF-A0A517MCZ4-F1
#
_entry.id   AF-A0A517MCZ4-F1
#
_cell.length_a   1.000
_cell.length_b   1.000
_cell.length_c   1.000
_cell.angle_alpha   90.00
_cell.angle_beta   90.00
_cell.angle_gamma   90.00
#
_symmetry.space_group_name_H-M   'P 1'
#
loop_
_entity.id
_entity.type
_entity.pdbx_description
1 polymer ?
#
loop_
_entity_poly.entity_id
_entity_poly.type
_entity_poly.pdbx_seq_one_letter_code
_entity_poly.pdbx_strand_id
1 'polypeptide(L)'
;MRSVIVLIVCIAAGVYFFRNFTVDGLEGLKVRSRGEAELAASDPQDDLTGYLTSSKPWQAQSGGQTPAAGGQNSGAFPTTSTDSNQQGFSSNWLASSSSPRTPVTSPAAANAGTSDTGGSRLSRRVRIASWGLGGFNEEKAAKPHVMDLLARVLRTFDVIAIQQLTGRERDLLPRIIEHVNRTGRRYDFLIGPPAARGSNPYGAEEQLAFVFDTEKIVTDRSQFYTVDDPGQALTHDPIVGWFRVVGPSPDKAWTFTLVNVRIEVEAARREVAALPAVYTAVSQDGRNEDDTLLIGLFQADDAYLLPTLGESRMVAAVEATPTDIFGRHQTQNLLIPRGATTEFLGGAGIVNFLRIHNLTLAECEELTPNLPIYAEFSPVEGE
;
A
#
# COMPACT_ATOMS: atom_id res chain seq x y z
N MET A 1 7.08 -56.97 -12.18
CA MET A 1 6.80 -56.73 -13.62
C MET A 1 6.08 -55.41 -13.88
N ARG A 2 4.98 -55.07 -13.19
CA ARG A 2 4.23 -53.81 -13.44
C ARG A 2 5.06 -52.52 -13.23
N SER A 3 5.89 -52.44 -12.19
CA SER A 3 6.70 -51.24 -11.90
C SER A 3 7.82 -50.98 -12.92
N VAL A 4 8.36 -52.05 -13.52
CA VAL A 4 9.42 -51.94 -14.55
C VAL A 4 8.84 -51.42 -15.87
N ILE A 5 7.61 -51.82 -16.20
CA ILE A 5 6.92 -51.33 -17.40
C ILE A 5 6.58 -49.85 -17.28
N VAL A 6 6.14 -49.38 -16.10
CA VAL A 6 5.87 -47.95 -15.86
C VAL A 6 7.15 -47.12 -16.00
N LEU A 7 8.27 -47.60 -15.45
CA LEU A 7 9.55 -46.89 -15.57
C LEU A 7 10.01 -46.77 -17.03
N ILE A 8 9.86 -47.84 -17.81
CA ILE A 8 10.21 -47.84 -19.25
C ILE A 8 9.31 -46.87 -20.03
N VAL A 9 8.01 -46.83 -19.72
CA VAL A 9 7.07 -45.88 -20.34
C VAL A 9 7.40 -44.43 -20.00
N CYS A 10 7.76 -44.14 -18.75
CA CYS A 10 8.17 -42.78 -18.35
C CYS A 10 9.47 -42.35 -19.03
N ILE A 11 10.45 -43.24 -19.14
CA ILE A 11 11.73 -42.95 -19.84
C ILE A 11 11.48 -42.74 -21.33
N ALA A 12 10.67 -43.59 -21.96
CA ALA A 12 10.32 -43.44 -23.37
C ALA A 12 9.55 -42.15 -23.65
N ALA A 13 8.63 -41.76 -22.76
CA ALA A 13 7.88 -40.50 -22.86
C ALA A 13 8.81 -39.28 -22.67
N GLY A 14 9.75 -39.33 -21.74
CA GLY A 14 10.75 -38.27 -21.54
C GLY A 14 11.65 -38.10 -22.77
N VAL A 15 12.19 -39.20 -23.31
CA VAL A 15 13.03 -39.16 -24.52
C VAL A 15 12.24 -38.66 -25.73
N TYR A 16 10.97 -39.07 -25.88
CA TYR A 16 10.10 -38.55 -26.95
C TYR A 16 9.85 -37.05 -26.79
N PHE A 17 9.64 -36.57 -25.57
CA PHE A 17 9.42 -35.16 -25.29
C PHE A 17 10.64 -34.31 -25.70
N PHE A 18 11.85 -34.67 -25.22
CA PHE A 18 13.07 -33.92 -25.55
C PHE A 18 13.51 -34.02 -27.02
N ARG A 19 13.01 -35.00 -27.78
CA ARG A 19 13.27 -35.11 -29.23
C ARG A 19 12.32 -34.29 -30.09
N ASN A 20 11.12 -34.00 -29.62
CA ASN A 20 10.04 -33.44 -30.44
C ASN A 20 9.56 -32.06 -29.97
N PHE A 21 9.97 -31.61 -28.78
CA PHE A 21 9.60 -30.31 -28.24
C PHE A 21 10.86 -29.52 -27.89
N THR A 22 11.03 -28.36 -28.51
CA THR A 22 11.96 -27.33 -28.04
C THR A 22 11.19 -26.43 -27.07
N VAL A 23 11.75 -26.20 -25.89
CA VAL A 23 11.25 -25.18 -24.96
C VAL A 23 11.90 -23.88 -25.38
N ASP A 24 11.28 -23.19 -26.34
CA ASP A 24 11.67 -21.84 -26.75
C ASP A 24 10.81 -20.82 -25.98
N GLY A 25 11.44 -19.81 -25.36
CA GLY A 25 10.73 -18.74 -24.64
C GLY A 25 11.38 -18.19 -23.35
N LEU A 26 12.60 -18.61 -22.99
CA LEU A 26 13.33 -18.10 -21.81
C LEU A 26 14.41 -17.06 -22.13
N GLU A 27 14.58 -16.68 -23.40
CA GLU A 27 15.58 -15.70 -23.84
C GLU A 27 14.88 -14.46 -24.38
N GLY A 28 14.95 -13.33 -23.67
CA GLY A 28 14.41 -12.08 -24.21
C GLY A 28 14.27 -10.87 -23.30
N LEU A 29 14.45 -10.99 -21.98
CA LEU A 29 14.39 -9.81 -21.12
C LEU A 29 15.62 -8.93 -21.36
N LYS A 30 15.41 -7.77 -22.00
CA LYS A 30 16.44 -6.72 -22.18
C LYS A 30 15.87 -5.39 -21.72
N VAL A 31 16.49 -4.82 -20.68
CA VAL A 31 16.26 -3.43 -20.28
C VAL A 31 16.89 -2.51 -21.33
N ARG A 32 16.12 -1.53 -21.85
CA ARG A 32 16.68 -0.37 -22.59
C ARG A 32 16.27 0.92 -21.89
N SER A 33 17.24 1.78 -21.62
CA SER A 33 16.97 3.15 -21.17
C SER A 33 16.32 3.97 -22.29
N ARG A 34 15.17 4.57 -22.01
CA ARG A 34 14.48 5.50 -22.91
C ARG A 34 15.20 6.85 -22.90
N GLY A 35 16.29 6.93 -23.65
CA GLY A 35 17.10 8.16 -23.78
C GLY A 35 17.47 8.57 -25.21
N GLU A 36 17.42 7.67 -26.19
CA GLU A 36 17.94 7.97 -27.55
C GLU A 36 16.91 7.95 -28.68
N ALA A 37 15.67 7.54 -28.43
CA ALA A 37 14.63 7.47 -29.48
C ALA A 37 13.67 8.68 -29.51
N GLU A 38 13.67 9.53 -28.48
CA GLU A 38 12.67 10.60 -28.29
C GLU A 38 13.23 12.01 -28.52
N LEU A 39 14.43 12.12 -29.11
CA LEU A 39 15.04 13.38 -29.57
C LEU A 39 14.77 13.69 -31.04
N ALA A 40 14.01 12.85 -31.75
CA ALA A 40 13.78 12.99 -33.20
C ALA A 40 12.33 13.35 -33.59
N ALA A 41 11.42 13.57 -32.63
CA ALA A 41 10.03 13.93 -32.94
C ALA A 41 9.44 14.88 -31.88
N SER A 42 9.85 16.16 -31.93
CA SER A 42 9.22 17.24 -31.16
C SER A 42 8.25 18.04 -32.05
N ASP A 43 6.98 18.10 -31.66
CA ASP A 43 5.95 19.00 -32.18
C ASP A 43 6.03 20.37 -31.43
N PRO A 44 6.02 21.54 -32.09
CA PRO A 44 6.49 22.80 -31.48
C PRO A 44 5.51 23.57 -30.58
N GLN A 45 4.46 22.95 -30.03
CA GLN A 45 3.37 23.71 -29.37
C GLN A 45 3.09 23.34 -27.90
N ASP A 46 4.04 22.72 -27.20
CA ASP A 46 3.86 22.44 -25.76
C ASP A 46 5.15 22.77 -24.97
N ASP A 47 5.51 24.06 -24.97
CA ASP A 47 6.64 24.57 -24.19
C ASP A 47 6.17 25.17 -22.86
N LEU A 48 6.16 24.33 -21.82
CA LEU A 48 5.90 24.70 -20.42
C LEU A 48 7.16 25.15 -19.66
N THR A 49 8.30 25.38 -20.33
CA THR A 49 9.55 25.77 -19.64
C THR A 49 9.56 27.23 -19.14
N GLY A 50 8.57 28.05 -19.50
CA GLY A 50 8.43 29.44 -19.06
C GLY A 50 8.03 29.64 -17.59
N TYR A 51 7.53 28.60 -16.91
CA TYR A 51 7.09 28.71 -15.50
C TYR A 51 8.20 28.44 -14.48
N LEU A 52 9.36 27.92 -14.90
CA LEU A 52 10.43 27.52 -13.98
C LEU A 52 11.58 28.54 -13.84
N THR A 53 11.55 29.68 -14.56
CA THR A 53 12.71 30.60 -14.61
C THR A 53 12.42 32.06 -14.25
N SER A 54 11.22 32.43 -13.81
CA SER A 54 10.96 33.82 -13.39
C SER A 54 11.01 34.02 -11.87
N SER A 55 12.18 34.41 -11.37
CA SER A 55 12.34 34.98 -10.03
C SER A 55 11.90 36.45 -10.02
N LYS A 56 10.65 36.74 -9.64
CA LYS A 56 10.23 38.10 -9.23
C LYS A 56 9.33 38.04 -7.99
N PRO A 57 9.59 38.87 -6.95
CA PRO A 57 8.79 38.86 -5.74
C PRO A 57 7.40 39.47 -5.98
N TRP A 58 6.40 38.82 -5.38
CA TRP A 58 5.00 39.22 -5.36
C TRP A 58 4.82 40.63 -4.78
N GLN A 59 4.23 41.56 -5.54
CA GLN A 59 3.71 42.83 -5.05
C GLN A 59 2.19 42.80 -5.07
N ALA A 60 1.56 42.98 -3.90
CA ALA A 60 0.12 43.12 -3.79
C ALA A 60 -0.30 44.52 -4.26
N GLN A 61 -1.19 44.60 -5.26
CA GLN A 61 -1.78 45.85 -5.70
C GLN A 61 -3.29 45.83 -5.44
N SER A 62 -3.70 46.72 -4.54
CA SER A 62 -5.08 47.06 -4.21
C SER A 62 -5.77 47.80 -5.38
N GLY A 63 -6.99 47.39 -5.71
CA GLY A 63 -7.88 48.12 -6.60
C GLY A 63 -9.31 47.61 -6.44
N GLY A 64 -10.12 48.32 -5.65
CA GLY A 64 -11.53 47.99 -5.44
C GLY A 64 -12.45 48.61 -6.49
N GLN A 65 -13.69 48.10 -6.55
CA GLN A 65 -14.90 48.89 -6.77
C GLN A 65 -16.15 48.06 -6.38
N THR A 66 -16.90 48.60 -5.41
CA THR A 66 -18.27 48.25 -4.98
C THR A 66 -19.32 48.64 -6.03
N PRO A 67 -20.55 48.07 -5.99
CA PRO A 67 -21.69 48.68 -5.29
C PRO A 67 -22.64 47.62 -4.67
N ALA A 68 -23.65 47.91 -3.84
CA ALA A 68 -24.00 48.95 -2.89
C ALA A 68 -25.18 48.32 -2.11
N ALA A 69 -25.18 48.45 -0.79
CA ALA A 69 -26.25 47.97 0.08
C ALA A 69 -27.17 49.12 0.51
N GLY A 70 -28.46 48.83 0.58
CA GLY A 70 -29.49 49.57 1.32
C GLY A 70 -30.69 48.64 1.45
N GLY A 71 -31.40 48.52 2.57
CA GLY A 71 -31.25 49.04 3.92
C GLY A 71 -32.39 48.49 4.79
N GLN A 72 -32.18 48.56 6.10
CA GLN A 72 -33.18 48.80 7.15
C GLN A 72 -34.24 47.72 7.53
N ASN A 73 -34.00 47.14 8.72
CA ASN A 73 -34.76 47.31 9.98
C ASN A 73 -35.98 46.42 10.34
N SER A 74 -35.94 45.97 11.61
CA SER A 74 -37.05 45.79 12.59
C SER A 74 -37.88 44.49 12.70
N GLY A 75 -38.02 44.03 13.95
CA GLY A 75 -39.19 43.29 14.50
C GLY A 75 -38.82 41.94 15.14
N ALA A 76 -38.54 41.82 16.44
CA ALA A 76 -39.46 41.77 17.60
C ALA A 76 -40.30 40.47 17.72
N PHE A 77 -40.18 39.84 18.89
CA PHE A 77 -40.90 38.65 19.41
C PHE A 77 -42.44 38.79 19.38
N PRO A 78 -43.20 37.67 19.49
CA PRO A 78 -43.67 37.26 20.83
C PRO A 78 -43.67 35.75 21.10
N THR A 79 -43.72 35.46 22.40
CA THR A 79 -43.97 34.20 23.10
C THR A 79 -45.43 33.75 23.04
N THR A 80 -45.69 32.44 23.09
CA THR A 80 -46.85 31.89 23.82
C THR A 80 -46.60 30.45 24.28
N SER A 81 -46.72 30.26 25.59
CA SER A 81 -46.86 29.05 26.39
C SER A 81 -48.23 28.40 26.25
N THR A 82 -48.40 27.10 26.56
CA THR A 82 -49.39 26.62 27.56
C THR A 82 -49.02 25.22 28.07
N ASP A 83 -49.27 25.06 29.37
CA ASP A 83 -48.88 24.04 30.34
C ASP A 83 -49.91 22.89 30.53
N SER A 84 -49.53 21.97 31.43
CA SER A 84 -50.34 21.07 32.29
C SER A 84 -50.61 19.64 31.76
N ASN A 85 -50.58 18.55 32.53
CA ASN A 85 -50.68 18.40 33.99
C ASN A 85 -50.26 16.96 34.43
N GLN A 86 -49.57 16.87 35.58
CA GLN A 86 -49.84 16.01 36.76
C GLN A 86 -49.44 14.52 36.94
N GLN A 87 -49.00 14.26 38.19
CA GLN A 87 -48.89 13.01 39.02
C GLN A 87 -47.57 12.21 38.90
N GLY A 88 -46.83 11.83 39.95
CA GLY A 88 -47.05 11.81 41.41
C GLY A 88 -46.63 10.44 42.00
N PHE A 89 -45.95 10.43 43.16
CA PHE A 89 -45.58 9.32 44.08
C PHE A 89 -44.21 8.62 43.86
N SER A 90 -43.15 8.89 44.68
CA SER A 90 -42.81 8.47 46.08
C SER A 90 -42.22 7.03 46.15
N SER A 91 -40.96 6.78 46.54
CA SER A 91 -40.36 6.75 47.91
C SER A 91 -38.92 6.17 47.76
N ASN A 92 -37.81 6.75 48.24
CA ASN A 92 -37.22 7.04 49.56
C ASN A 92 -36.60 5.84 50.34
N TRP A 93 -35.45 6.13 50.99
CA TRP A 93 -34.60 5.36 51.95
C TRP A 93 -33.41 4.56 51.36
N LEU A 94 -32.14 4.62 51.82
CA LEU A 94 -31.41 5.22 52.97
C LEU A 94 -30.02 5.71 52.44
N ALA A 95 -29.50 6.90 52.75
CA ALA A 95 -28.74 7.29 53.97
C ALA A 95 -27.58 6.34 54.33
N SER A 96 -26.35 6.71 54.70
CA SER A 96 -25.61 7.98 54.87
C SER A 96 -24.27 7.59 55.54
N SER A 97 -23.15 8.24 55.22
CA SER A 97 -22.25 8.85 56.22
C SER A 97 -20.93 9.37 55.61
N SER A 98 -20.75 10.68 55.77
CA SER A 98 -19.53 11.46 55.70
C SER A 98 -18.68 11.21 56.99
N SER A 99 -17.38 11.51 57.13
CA SER A 99 -16.59 12.71 56.85
C SER A 99 -15.07 12.41 57.05
N PRO A 100 -14.14 13.37 57.31
CA PRO A 100 -13.00 13.68 56.42
C PRO A 100 -11.60 13.45 57.06
N ARG A 101 -10.52 13.31 56.28
CA ARG A 101 -9.14 13.52 56.81
C ARG A 101 -8.17 14.14 55.80
N THR A 102 -7.42 15.09 56.34
CA THR A 102 -6.35 15.95 55.83
C THR A 102 -5.02 15.23 55.57
N PRO A 103 -4.04 15.89 54.91
CA PRO A 103 -2.92 15.24 54.23
C PRO A 103 -1.73 14.96 55.16
N VAL A 104 -0.93 13.94 54.81
CA VAL A 104 0.33 13.60 55.50
C VAL A 104 1.50 13.83 54.54
N THR A 105 2.46 14.62 54.99
CA THR A 105 3.76 14.93 54.41
C THR A 105 4.83 13.92 54.83
N SER A 106 5.81 13.63 53.94
CA SER A 106 7.26 13.40 54.19
C SER A 106 7.93 12.67 52.99
N PRO A 107 9.26 12.76 52.75
CA PRO A 107 9.94 13.91 52.14
C PRO A 107 10.86 13.52 50.94
N ALA A 108 11.48 14.55 50.36
CA ALA A 108 12.26 14.55 49.11
C ALA A 108 13.62 13.83 49.11
N ALA A 109 14.02 13.33 47.93
CA ALA A 109 15.37 13.33 47.33
C ALA A 109 15.25 12.72 45.90
N ALA A 110 15.82 13.19 44.80
CA ALA A 110 16.60 14.38 44.47
C ALA A 110 16.43 14.63 42.95
N ASN A 111 16.47 15.89 42.54
CA ASN A 111 16.49 16.32 41.14
C ASN A 111 17.70 15.72 40.39
N ALA A 112 17.43 15.06 39.25
CA ALA A 112 18.28 15.14 38.09
C ALA A 112 17.43 15.69 36.95
N GLY A 113 17.66 16.96 36.63
CA GLY A 113 17.01 17.63 35.52
C GLY A 113 17.57 17.13 34.19
N THR A 114 16.68 16.69 33.31
CA THR A 114 16.81 16.84 31.86
C THR A 114 15.46 17.32 31.35
N SER A 115 15.32 18.64 31.30
CA SER A 115 14.41 19.31 30.39
C SER A 115 14.92 19.14 28.96
N ASP A 116 13.96 19.08 28.02
CA ASP A 116 14.13 19.20 26.56
C ASP A 116 14.48 17.87 25.84
N THR A 117 13.72 17.34 24.89
CA THR A 117 12.85 17.96 23.87
C THR A 117 11.67 17.03 23.56
N GLY A 118 10.46 17.59 23.46
CA GLY A 118 9.29 16.95 22.84
C GLY A 118 9.41 16.88 21.32
N GLY A 119 10.52 16.29 20.83
CA GLY A 119 10.71 15.94 19.43
C GLY A 119 10.10 14.56 19.18
N SER A 120 9.20 14.52 18.21
CA SER A 120 8.48 13.34 17.72
C SER A 120 9.26 12.03 17.85
N ARG A 121 8.60 10.98 18.38
CA ARG A 121 8.94 9.58 18.13
C ARG A 121 8.73 9.27 16.64
N LEU A 122 9.44 9.98 15.75
CA LEU A 122 9.61 9.61 14.35
C LEU A 122 10.01 8.13 14.38
N SER A 123 9.12 7.31 13.83
CA SER A 123 9.03 5.90 14.16
C SER A 123 10.38 5.23 13.96
N ARG A 124 10.85 4.51 14.99
CA ARG A 124 12.07 3.68 14.96
C ARG A 124 11.99 2.51 13.95
N ARG A 125 11.03 2.57 13.03
CA ARG A 125 10.66 1.53 12.09
C ARG A 125 9.87 2.12 10.92
N VAL A 126 10.00 1.46 9.78
CA VAL A 126 9.25 1.70 8.54
C VAL A 126 8.29 0.53 8.34
N ARG A 127 7.02 0.81 8.05
CA ARG A 127 6.00 -0.21 7.78
C ARG A 127 5.69 -0.28 6.29
N ILE A 128 6.00 -1.42 5.68
CA ILE A 128 5.70 -1.73 4.28
C ILE A 128 4.57 -2.76 4.25
N ALA A 129 3.57 -2.55 3.40
CA ALA A 129 2.39 -3.40 3.33
C ALA A 129 1.97 -3.76 1.90
N SER A 130 1.18 -4.83 1.77
CA SER A 130 0.43 -5.15 0.54
C SER A 130 -1.05 -5.23 0.84
N TRP A 131 -1.88 -4.78 -0.10
CA TRP A 131 -3.32 -4.92 0.00
C TRP A 131 -4.03 -5.02 -1.36
N GLY A 132 -4.58 -6.19 -1.66
CA GLY A 132 -5.50 -6.39 -2.79
C GLY A 132 -6.90 -5.87 -2.44
N LEU A 133 -7.45 -4.93 -3.21
CA LEU A 133 -8.72 -4.28 -2.86
C LEU A 133 -9.97 -4.97 -3.44
N GLY A 134 -9.82 -6.15 -4.05
CA GLY A 134 -10.94 -6.96 -4.53
C GLY A 134 -11.84 -6.22 -5.52
N GLY A 135 -11.23 -5.70 -6.59
CA GLY A 135 -11.93 -4.96 -7.64
C GLY A 135 -12.51 -3.63 -7.15
N PHE A 136 -11.70 -2.83 -6.45
CA PHE A 136 -12.17 -1.57 -5.90
C PHE A 136 -12.41 -0.54 -7.00
N ASN A 137 -13.64 -0.06 -7.08
CA ASN A 137 -14.15 0.76 -8.18
C ASN A 137 -14.88 2.02 -7.72
N GLU A 138 -15.42 2.77 -8.68
CA GLU A 138 -16.13 4.03 -8.42
C GLU A 138 -17.39 3.82 -7.57
N GLU A 139 -18.06 2.67 -7.68
CA GLU A 139 -19.24 2.32 -6.88
C GLU A 139 -18.89 2.14 -5.39
N LYS A 140 -17.78 1.45 -5.09
CA LYS A 140 -17.26 1.35 -3.71
C LYS A 140 -16.79 2.71 -3.22
N ALA A 141 -16.11 3.50 -4.06
CA ALA A 141 -15.63 4.83 -3.71
C ALA A 141 -16.76 5.85 -3.45
N ALA A 142 -17.95 5.63 -4.01
CA ALA A 142 -19.12 6.48 -3.76
C ALA A 142 -19.70 6.32 -2.34
N LYS A 143 -19.28 5.29 -1.60
CA LYS A 143 -19.76 4.99 -0.24
C LYS A 143 -18.83 5.62 0.80
N PRO A 144 -19.27 6.64 1.56
CA PRO A 144 -18.40 7.37 2.48
C PRO A 144 -17.75 6.47 3.55
N HIS A 145 -18.49 5.51 4.11
CA HIS A 145 -17.97 4.61 5.14
C HIS A 145 -16.86 3.69 4.64
N VAL A 146 -16.95 3.25 3.38
CA VAL A 146 -15.93 2.42 2.71
C VAL A 146 -14.66 3.25 2.48
N MET A 147 -14.79 4.47 1.95
CA MET A 147 -13.65 5.38 1.76
C MET A 147 -12.99 5.77 3.09
N ASP A 148 -13.78 6.00 4.12
CA ASP A 148 -13.28 6.29 5.47
C ASP A 148 -12.49 5.11 6.07
N LEU A 149 -12.97 3.88 5.88
CA LEU A 149 -12.29 2.68 6.34
C LEU A 149 -11.00 2.44 5.54
N LEU A 150 -11.06 2.52 4.21
CA LEU A 150 -9.91 2.42 3.32
C LEU A 150 -8.82 3.41 3.75
N ALA A 151 -9.18 4.70 3.90
CA ALA A 151 -8.24 5.73 4.31
C ALA A 151 -7.68 5.52 5.72
N ARG A 152 -8.48 4.99 6.66
CA ARG A 152 -8.00 4.62 8.00
C ARG A 152 -6.92 3.56 7.93
N VAL A 153 -7.12 2.51 7.13
CA VAL A 153 -6.17 1.41 7.00
C VAL A 153 -4.91 1.83 6.25
N LEU A 154 -5.03 2.57 5.13
CA LEU A 154 -3.88 3.09 4.37
C LEU A 154 -2.93 3.91 5.25
N ARG A 155 -3.49 4.72 6.16
CA ARG A 155 -2.71 5.55 7.09
C ARG A 155 -1.93 4.75 8.15
N THR A 156 -2.08 3.43 8.23
CA THR A 156 -1.31 2.62 9.20
C THR A 156 0.08 2.25 8.68
N PHE A 157 0.35 2.49 7.39
CA PHE A 157 1.58 2.12 6.70
C PHE A 157 2.32 3.33 6.17
N ASP A 158 3.62 3.16 5.96
CA ASP A 158 4.51 4.18 5.42
C ASP A 158 4.65 4.02 3.90
N VAL A 159 4.65 2.76 3.41
CA VAL A 159 4.46 2.40 1.99
C VAL A 159 3.48 1.23 1.91
N ILE A 160 2.58 1.25 0.93
CA ILE A 160 1.69 0.13 0.65
C ILE A 160 1.57 -0.13 -0.85
N ALA A 161 1.76 -1.38 -1.25
CA ALA A 161 1.47 -1.89 -2.58
C ALA A 161 -0.03 -2.23 -2.67
N ILE A 162 -0.72 -1.66 -3.65
CA ILE A 162 -2.15 -1.83 -3.89
C ILE A 162 -2.35 -2.59 -5.20
N GLN A 163 -3.27 -3.56 -5.18
CA GLN A 163 -3.71 -4.31 -6.35
C GLN A 163 -5.24 -4.26 -6.48
N GLN A 164 -5.73 -4.64 -7.66
CA GLN A 164 -7.17 -4.73 -7.95
C GLN A 164 -7.93 -3.40 -7.79
N LEU A 165 -7.32 -2.29 -8.21
CA LEU A 165 -8.05 -1.06 -8.50
C LEU A 165 -8.70 -1.22 -9.88
N THR A 166 -10.02 -1.23 -9.93
CA THR A 166 -10.78 -1.41 -11.17
C THR A 166 -11.55 -0.13 -11.42
N GLY A 167 -11.20 0.62 -12.45
CA GLY A 167 -11.89 1.87 -12.77
C GLY A 167 -11.77 2.18 -14.25
N ARG A 168 -12.82 2.76 -14.81
CA ARG A 168 -12.74 3.35 -16.16
C ARG A 168 -12.10 4.73 -16.09
N GLU A 169 -12.27 5.39 -14.95
CA GLU A 169 -11.81 6.74 -14.71
C GLU A 169 -10.41 6.71 -14.08
N ARG A 170 -9.51 7.53 -14.63
CA ARG A 170 -8.11 7.63 -14.15
C ARG A 170 -7.99 8.40 -12.81
N ASP A 171 -9.11 8.88 -12.25
CA ASP A 171 -9.16 9.73 -11.06
C ASP A 171 -9.47 8.97 -9.76
N LEU A 172 -9.77 7.67 -9.84
CA LEU A 172 -10.13 6.86 -8.67
C LEU A 172 -9.03 6.89 -7.59
N LEU A 173 -7.78 6.61 -7.95
CA LEU A 173 -6.66 6.66 -7.01
C LEU A 173 -6.41 8.09 -6.50
N PRO A 174 -6.34 9.14 -7.34
CA PRO A 174 -6.31 10.53 -6.87
C PRO A 174 -7.38 10.85 -5.82
N ARG A 175 -8.64 10.43 -6.01
CA ARG A 175 -9.73 10.62 -5.04
C ARG A 175 -9.50 9.88 -3.73
N ILE A 176 -8.95 8.66 -3.77
CA ILE A 176 -8.55 7.92 -2.57
C ILE A 176 -7.47 8.68 -1.80
N ILE A 177 -6.45 9.18 -2.48
CA ILE A 177 -5.34 9.92 -1.86
C ILE A 177 -5.80 11.25 -1.28
N GLU A 178 -6.67 11.99 -1.98
CA GLU A 178 -7.28 13.19 -1.44
C GLU A 178 -8.02 12.88 -0.13
N HIS A 179 -8.80 11.80 -0.10
CA HIS A 179 -9.53 11.36 1.10
C HIS A 179 -8.59 11.00 2.25
N VAL A 180 -7.50 10.28 1.98
CA VAL A 180 -6.45 9.94 2.96
C VAL A 180 -5.85 11.19 3.59
N ASN A 181 -5.59 12.22 2.77
CA ASN A 181 -4.90 13.44 3.17
C ASN A 181 -5.76 14.44 3.96
N ARG A 182 -7.09 14.25 4.05
CA ARG A 182 -7.99 15.14 4.81
C ARG A 182 -7.67 15.23 6.31
N THR A 183 -6.91 14.27 6.83
CA THR A 183 -6.50 14.22 8.25
C THR A 183 -5.23 15.01 8.56
N GLY A 184 -4.64 15.69 7.56
CA GLY A 184 -3.39 16.44 7.70
C GLY A 184 -2.12 15.62 7.41
N ARG A 185 -2.25 14.31 7.16
CA ARG A 185 -1.15 13.48 6.65
C ARG A 185 -0.90 13.75 5.16
N ARG A 186 0.29 13.41 4.69
CA ARG A 186 0.77 13.72 3.34
C ARG A 186 1.15 12.45 2.59
N TYR A 187 0.14 11.80 2.02
CA TYR A 187 0.33 10.65 1.13
C TYR A 187 0.39 11.08 -0.33
N ASP A 188 1.22 10.37 -1.08
CA ASP A 188 1.36 10.47 -2.52
C ASP A 188 1.38 9.04 -3.11
N PHE A 189 1.39 8.93 -4.44
CA PHE A 189 1.26 7.64 -5.11
C PHE A 189 2.12 7.52 -6.38
N LEU A 190 2.38 6.26 -6.75
CA LEU A 190 2.83 5.81 -8.06
C LEU A 190 1.76 4.86 -8.60
N ILE A 191 1.41 4.96 -9.87
CA ILE A 191 0.39 4.10 -10.50
C ILE A 191 0.92 3.57 -11.82
N GLY A 192 0.76 2.27 -12.04
CA GLY A 192 1.12 1.62 -13.29
C GLY A 192 0.32 2.17 -14.48
N PRO A 193 0.85 2.02 -15.70
CA PRO A 193 0.09 2.37 -16.90
C PRO A 193 -1.23 1.57 -16.91
N PRO A 194 -2.33 2.14 -17.46
CA PRO A 194 -3.53 1.36 -17.68
C PRO A 194 -3.23 0.15 -18.57
N ALA A 195 -3.70 -1.03 -18.16
CA ALA A 195 -3.60 -2.23 -18.97
C ALA A 195 -4.34 -2.04 -20.30
N ALA A 196 -3.86 -2.72 -21.35
CA ALA A 196 -4.50 -2.66 -22.66
C ALA A 196 -5.88 -3.30 -22.59
N ARG A 197 -6.91 -2.68 -23.17
CA ARG A 197 -8.27 -3.25 -23.11
C ARG A 197 -8.29 -4.69 -23.66
N GLY A 198 -8.76 -5.62 -22.83
CA GLY A 198 -8.86 -7.04 -23.16
C GLY A 198 -7.55 -7.80 -22.95
N SER A 199 -6.54 -7.20 -22.30
CA SER A 199 -5.29 -7.90 -21.97
C SER A 199 -5.48 -8.91 -20.84
N ASN A 200 -6.46 -8.70 -19.95
CA ASN A 200 -6.82 -9.67 -18.94
C ASN A 200 -7.92 -10.63 -19.44
N PRO A 201 -7.61 -11.91 -19.77
CA PRO A 201 -8.62 -12.87 -20.19
C PRO A 201 -9.49 -13.40 -19.04
N TYR A 202 -9.13 -13.09 -17.78
CA TYR A 202 -9.81 -13.60 -16.58
C TYR A 202 -10.78 -12.60 -15.95
N GLY A 203 -10.75 -11.32 -16.34
CA GLY A 203 -11.59 -10.33 -15.69
C GLY A 203 -11.44 -8.91 -16.22
N ALA A 204 -11.80 -7.96 -15.34
CA ALA A 204 -11.66 -6.54 -15.64
C ALA A 204 -10.18 -6.15 -15.69
N GLU A 205 -9.90 -5.04 -16.38
CA GLU A 205 -8.59 -4.41 -16.30
C GLU A 205 -8.42 -3.81 -14.90
N GLU A 206 -7.31 -4.16 -14.27
CA GLU A 206 -6.94 -3.72 -12.94
C GLU A 206 -5.67 -2.84 -13.03
N GLN A 207 -5.52 -1.91 -12.10
CA GLN A 207 -4.30 -1.13 -11.95
C GLN A 207 -3.58 -1.49 -10.65
N LEU A 208 -2.25 -1.50 -10.74
CA LEU A 208 -1.36 -1.63 -9.62
C LEU A 208 -0.87 -0.24 -9.21
N ALA A 209 -0.69 -0.03 -7.92
CA ALA A 209 -0.19 1.24 -7.40
C ALA A 209 0.69 1.04 -6.16
N PHE A 210 1.51 2.05 -5.88
CA PHE A 210 2.11 2.28 -4.57
C PHE A 210 1.52 3.54 -3.96
N VAL A 211 1.24 3.50 -2.67
CA VAL A 211 0.82 4.66 -1.87
C VAL A 211 1.79 4.82 -0.72
N PHE A 212 2.30 6.02 -0.48
CA PHE A 212 3.36 6.22 0.51
C PHE A 212 3.24 7.57 1.22
N ASP A 213 3.69 7.61 2.48
CA ASP A 213 3.76 8.83 3.28
C ASP A 213 5.01 9.63 2.93
N THR A 214 4.82 10.79 2.32
CA THR A 214 5.90 11.69 1.86
C THR A 214 6.74 12.27 2.99
N GLU A 215 6.28 12.22 4.24
CA GLU A 215 7.08 12.63 5.40
C GLU A 215 8.09 11.55 5.82
N LYS A 216 7.93 10.31 5.36
CA LYS A 216 8.75 9.16 5.74
C LYS A 216 9.47 8.50 4.58
N ILE A 217 8.94 8.66 3.38
CA ILE A 217 9.40 7.94 2.19
C ILE A 217 9.50 8.94 1.04
N VAL A 218 10.63 8.88 0.35
CA VAL A 218 10.83 9.54 -0.94
C VAL A 218 11.12 8.51 -2.01
N THR A 219 10.76 8.83 -3.24
CA THR A 219 10.94 7.96 -4.40
C THR A 219 11.42 8.78 -5.59
N ASP A 220 12.18 8.16 -6.48
CA ASP A 220 12.49 8.74 -7.78
C ASP A 220 11.47 8.24 -8.81
N ARG A 221 10.57 9.14 -9.21
CA ARG A 221 9.52 8.86 -10.20
C ARG A 221 10.08 8.48 -11.57
N SER A 222 11.29 8.89 -11.92
CA SER A 222 11.95 8.48 -13.17
C SER A 222 12.39 7.02 -13.16
N GLN A 223 12.51 6.43 -11.97
CA GLN A 223 12.88 5.04 -11.74
C GLN A 223 11.67 4.15 -11.48
N PHE A 224 10.45 4.68 -11.58
CA PHE A 224 9.23 3.88 -11.55
C PHE A 224 8.96 3.29 -12.93
N TYR A 225 8.82 1.96 -13.01
CA TYR A 225 8.61 1.27 -14.29
C TYR A 225 7.76 0.01 -14.13
N THR A 226 7.34 -0.53 -15.27
CA THR A 226 6.67 -1.82 -15.39
C THR A 226 7.67 -2.84 -15.92
N VAL A 227 7.71 -4.03 -15.33
CA VAL A 227 8.56 -5.13 -15.82
C VAL A 227 8.11 -5.51 -17.23
N ASP A 228 9.04 -5.54 -18.17
CA ASP A 228 8.77 -5.97 -19.54
C ASP A 228 8.51 -7.48 -19.56
N ASP A 229 7.31 -7.91 -19.95
CA ASP A 229 6.93 -9.32 -20.07
C ASP A 229 6.51 -9.65 -21.52
N PRO A 230 7.46 -9.70 -22.47
CA PRO A 230 7.15 -9.96 -23.87
C PRO A 230 6.60 -11.37 -24.10
N GLY A 231 6.85 -12.29 -23.17
CA GLY A 231 6.34 -13.65 -23.18
C GLY A 231 4.91 -13.79 -22.65
N GLN A 232 4.34 -12.72 -22.07
CA GLN A 232 3.06 -12.73 -21.37
C GLN A 232 2.96 -13.89 -20.36
N ALA A 233 4.06 -14.08 -19.62
CA ALA A 233 4.12 -15.09 -18.56
C ALA A 233 3.14 -14.77 -17.43
N LEU A 234 2.93 -13.48 -17.18
CA LEU A 234 2.02 -12.90 -16.20
C LEU A 234 0.83 -12.25 -16.90
N THR A 235 -0.35 -12.35 -16.29
CA THR A 235 -1.54 -11.62 -16.76
C THR A 235 -1.42 -10.12 -16.49
N HIS A 236 -0.80 -9.75 -15.36
CA HIS A 236 -0.59 -8.36 -14.96
C HIS A 236 0.90 -8.09 -14.84
N ASP A 237 1.41 -7.18 -15.66
CA ASP A 237 2.82 -6.80 -15.62
C ASP A 237 3.16 -6.15 -14.27
N PRO A 238 4.14 -6.67 -13.51
CA PRO A 238 4.53 -6.12 -12.23
C PRO A 238 5.03 -4.68 -12.36
N ILE A 239 4.70 -3.83 -11.38
CA ILE A 239 5.29 -2.49 -11.29
C ILE A 239 6.40 -2.47 -10.25
N VAL A 240 7.43 -1.69 -10.53
CA VAL A 240 8.63 -1.58 -9.71
C VAL A 240 8.80 -0.13 -9.28
N GLY A 241 8.96 0.08 -7.97
CA GLY A 241 9.25 1.37 -7.38
C GLY A 241 10.51 1.31 -6.52
N TRP A 242 11.33 2.36 -6.62
CA TRP A 242 12.50 2.55 -5.78
C TRP A 242 12.23 3.60 -4.71
N PHE A 243 12.57 3.29 -3.47
CA PHE A 243 12.21 4.09 -2.31
C PHE A 243 13.42 4.29 -1.41
N ARG A 244 13.41 5.43 -0.72
CA ARG A 244 14.38 5.74 0.33
C ARG A 244 13.67 6.31 1.54
N VAL A 245 14.11 5.91 2.71
CA VAL A 245 13.59 6.42 3.98
C VAL A 245 14.04 7.87 4.22
N VAL A 246 13.15 8.67 4.80
CA VAL A 246 13.41 10.05 5.24
C VAL A 246 13.80 10.04 6.71
N GLY A 247 14.81 10.83 7.07
CA GLY A 247 15.24 11.05 8.46
C GLY A 247 16.74 10.81 8.63
N PRO A 248 17.24 9.58 8.39
CA PRO A 248 18.68 9.34 8.34
C PRO A 248 19.36 10.13 7.21
N SER A 249 20.67 10.32 7.31
CA SER A 249 21.44 10.94 6.24
C SER A 249 21.41 10.04 5.00
N PRO A 250 21.48 10.60 3.77
CA PRO A 250 21.31 9.81 2.54
C PRO A 250 22.28 8.63 2.39
N ASP A 251 23.46 8.70 3.00
CA ASP A 251 24.48 7.64 3.05
C ASP A 251 24.16 6.50 4.04
N LYS A 252 23.14 6.67 4.88
CA LYS A 252 22.70 5.70 5.90
C LYS A 252 21.22 5.39 5.84
N ALA A 253 20.47 6.13 5.02
CA ALA A 253 19.04 5.95 4.90
C ALA A 253 18.78 4.69 4.10
N TRP A 254 17.92 3.83 4.62
CA TRP A 254 17.59 2.60 3.95
C TRP A 254 17.01 2.86 2.55
N THR A 255 17.58 2.22 1.53
CA THR A 255 17.07 2.19 0.17
C THR A 255 16.52 0.81 -0.16
N PHE A 256 15.44 0.76 -0.95
CA PHE A 256 14.86 -0.52 -1.30
C PHE A 256 14.01 -0.43 -2.57
N THR A 257 13.91 -1.57 -3.25
CA THR A 257 13.05 -1.78 -4.41
C THR A 257 11.84 -2.63 -4.03
N LEU A 258 10.65 -2.15 -4.36
CA LEU A 258 9.41 -2.96 -4.26
C LEU A 258 8.96 -3.40 -5.64
N VAL A 259 8.72 -4.71 -5.79
CA VAL A 259 8.09 -5.32 -6.95
C VAL A 259 6.65 -5.69 -6.58
N ASN A 260 5.70 -4.90 -7.05
CA ASN A 260 4.27 -5.12 -6.81
C ASN A 260 3.72 -6.15 -7.80
N VAL A 261 3.22 -7.27 -7.27
CA VAL A 261 2.77 -8.43 -8.05
C VAL A 261 1.27 -8.68 -7.85
N ARG A 262 0.58 -8.98 -8.95
CA ARG A 262 -0.81 -9.42 -8.98
C ARG A 262 -0.92 -10.69 -9.82
N ILE A 263 -1.24 -11.81 -9.17
CA ILE A 263 -1.38 -13.12 -9.82
C ILE A 263 -2.84 -13.51 -9.92
N GLU A 264 -3.29 -14.00 -11.08
CA GLU A 264 -4.65 -14.53 -11.25
C GLU A 264 -4.80 -15.94 -10.67
N VAL A 265 -5.92 -16.20 -10.00
CA VAL A 265 -6.17 -17.50 -9.34
C VAL A 265 -6.15 -18.64 -10.35
N GLU A 266 -6.77 -18.42 -11.51
CA GLU A 266 -6.88 -19.35 -12.63
C GLU A 266 -5.51 -19.65 -13.28
N ALA A 267 -4.55 -18.74 -13.14
CA ALA A 267 -3.22 -18.82 -13.71
C ALA A 267 -2.11 -19.03 -12.66
N ALA A 268 -2.46 -19.14 -11.37
CA ALA A 268 -1.52 -19.03 -10.26
C ALA A 268 -0.32 -19.97 -10.38
N ARG A 269 -0.54 -21.22 -10.79
CA ARG A 269 0.55 -22.19 -11.00
C ARG A 269 1.60 -21.69 -11.99
N ARG A 270 1.17 -21.13 -13.12
CA ARG A 270 2.06 -20.64 -14.18
C ARG A 270 2.74 -19.34 -13.75
N GLU A 271 1.98 -18.41 -13.21
CA GLU A 271 2.47 -17.08 -12.87
C GLU A 271 3.42 -17.08 -11.68
N VAL A 272 3.12 -17.86 -10.63
CA VAL A 272 4.05 -18.03 -9.51
C VAL A 272 5.38 -18.63 -9.97
N ALA A 273 5.35 -19.58 -10.93
CA ALA A 273 6.56 -20.18 -11.48
C ALA A 273 7.42 -19.17 -12.29
N ALA A 274 6.86 -18.04 -12.70
CA ALA A 274 7.59 -16.96 -13.39
C ALA A 274 8.27 -15.98 -12.41
N LEU A 275 7.89 -15.96 -11.12
CA LEU A 275 8.43 -15.03 -10.14
C LEU A 275 9.96 -15.06 -9.98
N PRO A 276 10.66 -16.22 -10.08
CA PRO A 276 12.11 -16.23 -10.04
C PRO A 276 12.76 -15.43 -11.17
N ALA A 277 12.16 -15.45 -12.38
CA ALA A 277 12.64 -14.67 -13.51
C ALA A 277 12.39 -13.17 -13.30
N VAL A 278 11.21 -12.79 -12.78
CA VAL A 278 10.89 -11.41 -12.41
C VAL A 278 11.88 -10.88 -11.37
N TYR A 279 12.11 -11.63 -10.30
CA TYR A 279 13.06 -11.24 -9.25
C TYR A 279 14.47 -11.05 -9.79
N THR A 280 14.93 -11.97 -10.64
CA THR A 280 16.26 -11.88 -11.27
C THR A 280 16.36 -10.67 -12.18
N ALA A 281 15.32 -10.40 -12.98
CA ALA A 281 15.31 -9.26 -13.90
C ALA A 281 15.35 -7.91 -13.17
N VAL A 282 14.67 -7.79 -12.03
CA VAL A 282 14.66 -6.55 -11.23
C VAL A 282 15.96 -6.40 -10.43
N SER A 283 16.42 -7.45 -9.74
CA SER A 283 17.67 -7.39 -8.96
C SER A 283 18.93 -7.17 -9.81
N GLN A 284 18.85 -7.38 -11.12
CA GLN A 284 19.95 -7.18 -12.09
C GLN A 284 19.68 -6.05 -13.08
N ASP A 285 18.80 -5.11 -12.74
CA ASP A 285 18.40 -3.99 -13.61
C ASP A 285 19.51 -2.92 -13.80
N GLY A 286 20.64 -3.07 -13.12
CA GLY A 286 21.80 -2.18 -13.18
C GLY A 286 21.83 -1.08 -12.12
N ARG A 287 20.84 -1.02 -11.21
CA ARG A 287 20.81 -0.05 -10.10
C ARG A 287 21.67 -0.44 -8.91
N ASN A 288 22.06 -1.72 -8.85
CA ASN A 288 22.92 -2.27 -7.80
C ASN A 288 22.32 -2.06 -6.40
N GLU A 289 20.98 -2.10 -6.32
CA GLU A 289 20.19 -2.22 -5.10
C GLU A 289 20.08 -3.71 -4.73
N ASP A 290 20.44 -4.07 -3.52
CA ASP A 290 20.38 -5.45 -3.02
C ASP A 290 19.04 -5.76 -2.33
N ASP A 291 18.36 -4.74 -1.83
CA ASP A 291 17.05 -4.85 -1.18
C ASP A 291 15.88 -4.84 -2.18
N THR A 292 15.73 -5.94 -2.90
CA THR A 292 14.59 -6.17 -3.78
C THR A 292 13.52 -7.04 -3.09
N LEU A 293 12.39 -6.43 -2.74
CA LEU A 293 11.26 -7.09 -2.08
C LEU A 293 10.15 -7.40 -3.09
N LEU A 294 9.67 -8.65 -3.14
CA LEU A 294 8.43 -8.96 -3.86
C LEU A 294 7.26 -8.81 -2.91
N ILE A 295 6.22 -8.10 -3.35
CA ILE A 295 5.09 -7.76 -2.51
C ILE A 295 3.81 -7.82 -3.33
N GLY A 296 2.75 -8.43 -2.82
CA GLY A 296 1.55 -8.49 -3.65
C GLY A 296 0.47 -9.47 -3.25
N LEU A 297 -0.48 -9.60 -4.18
CA LEU A 297 -1.51 -10.62 -4.21
C LEU A 297 -1.02 -11.78 -5.09
N PHE A 298 -0.40 -12.77 -4.45
CA PHE A 298 0.24 -13.91 -5.11
C PHE A 298 -0.71 -15.07 -5.41
N GLN A 299 -1.88 -15.12 -4.77
CA GLN A 299 -2.82 -16.25 -4.84
C GLN A 299 -2.14 -17.61 -4.54
N ALA A 300 -1.13 -17.57 -3.67
CA ALA A 300 -0.37 -18.71 -3.21
C ALA A 300 0.09 -18.48 -1.77
N ASP A 301 0.25 -19.57 -1.03
CA ASP A 301 0.75 -19.55 0.34
C ASP A 301 2.29 -19.59 0.40
N ASP A 302 2.84 -19.34 1.58
CA ASP A 302 4.27 -19.33 1.87
C ASP A 302 4.92 -20.69 1.57
N ALA A 303 4.19 -21.78 1.84
CA ALA A 303 4.63 -23.13 1.55
C ALA A 303 4.84 -23.39 0.04
N TYR A 304 4.14 -22.67 -0.83
CA TYR A 304 4.36 -22.71 -2.27
C TYR A 304 5.34 -21.63 -2.76
N LEU A 305 5.30 -20.42 -2.19
CA LEU A 305 6.12 -19.29 -2.59
C LEU A 305 7.61 -19.48 -2.25
N LEU A 306 7.92 -19.91 -1.02
CA LEU A 306 9.30 -20.01 -0.54
C LEU A 306 10.12 -21.03 -1.34
N PRO A 307 9.66 -22.28 -1.59
CA PRO A 307 10.41 -23.21 -2.43
C PRO A 307 10.58 -22.72 -3.87
N THR A 308 9.62 -21.96 -4.40
CA THR A 308 9.67 -21.44 -5.77
C THR A 308 10.77 -20.40 -5.94
N LEU A 309 10.95 -19.49 -4.97
CA LEU A 309 11.97 -18.43 -5.00
C LEU A 309 13.28 -18.83 -4.32
N GLY A 310 13.34 -20.02 -3.72
CA GLY A 310 14.48 -20.54 -2.98
C GLY A 310 14.28 -20.35 -1.47
N GLU A 311 13.89 -21.43 -0.80
CA GLU A 311 13.49 -21.43 0.62
C GLU A 311 14.59 -20.92 1.57
N SER A 312 15.86 -21.13 1.22
CA SER A 312 16.98 -20.63 2.01
C SER A 312 17.31 -19.15 1.78
N ARG A 313 16.78 -18.56 0.69
CA ARG A 313 17.09 -17.20 0.23
C ARG A 313 16.02 -16.19 0.64
N MET A 314 14.78 -16.63 0.83
CA MET A 314 13.64 -15.77 1.09
C MET A 314 13.05 -16.00 2.48
N VAL A 315 12.45 -14.95 3.04
CA VAL A 315 11.56 -14.99 4.20
C VAL A 315 10.20 -14.46 3.77
N ALA A 316 9.13 -15.11 4.21
CA ALA A 316 7.78 -14.59 4.06
C ALA A 316 7.42 -13.74 5.29
N ALA A 317 6.87 -12.55 5.08
CA ALA A 317 6.39 -11.72 6.18
C ALA A 317 5.26 -12.40 6.96
N VAL A 318 4.44 -13.20 6.29
CA VAL A 318 3.36 -13.96 6.91
C VAL A 318 3.52 -15.44 6.55
N GLU A 319 3.60 -16.30 7.55
CA GLU A 319 3.75 -17.76 7.38
C GLU A 319 2.55 -18.49 8.01
N ALA A 320 2.07 -19.55 7.34
CA ALA A 320 1.01 -20.44 7.79
C ALA A 320 -0.25 -19.72 8.32
N THR A 321 -0.53 -18.51 7.83
CA THR A 321 -1.60 -17.65 8.32
C THR A 321 -2.46 -17.16 7.16
N PRO A 322 -3.79 -17.38 7.18
CA PRO A 322 -4.70 -16.87 6.17
C PRO A 322 -4.72 -15.34 6.10
N THR A 323 -4.83 -14.79 4.89
CA THR A 323 -4.82 -13.34 4.62
C THR A 323 -6.13 -12.87 3.97
N ASP A 324 -7.18 -13.68 4.01
CA ASP A 324 -8.53 -13.33 3.60
C ASP A 324 -9.45 -13.16 4.82
N ILE A 325 -10.55 -12.44 4.65
CA ILE A 325 -11.52 -12.17 5.73
C ILE A 325 -12.27 -13.42 6.21
N PHE A 326 -12.27 -14.52 5.44
CA PHE A 326 -12.91 -15.79 5.83
C PHE A 326 -11.95 -16.72 6.59
N GLY A 327 -10.66 -16.37 6.68
CA GLY A 327 -9.65 -17.14 7.40
C GLY A 327 -9.36 -18.50 6.76
N ARG A 328 -9.37 -18.58 5.43
CA ARG A 328 -9.25 -19.84 4.67
C ARG A 328 -7.97 -19.97 3.85
N HIS A 329 -7.49 -18.87 3.31
CA HIS A 329 -6.45 -18.84 2.29
C HIS A 329 -5.42 -17.76 2.59
N GLN A 330 -4.15 -18.11 2.47
CA GLN A 330 -3.11 -17.11 2.33
C GLN A 330 -3.02 -16.77 0.83
N THR A 331 -3.27 -15.51 0.52
CA THR A 331 -3.35 -14.98 -0.86
C THR A 331 -2.33 -13.89 -1.09
N GLN A 332 -1.85 -13.24 -0.03
CA GLN A 332 -0.94 -12.10 -0.09
C GLN A 332 0.29 -12.36 0.78
N ASN A 333 1.43 -11.83 0.36
CA ASN A 333 2.64 -11.88 1.16
C ASN A 333 3.59 -10.74 0.82
N LEU A 334 4.66 -10.63 1.60
CA LEU A 334 5.83 -9.81 1.33
C LEU A 334 7.04 -10.72 1.50
N LEU A 335 7.77 -10.93 0.42
CA LEU A 335 8.90 -11.85 0.32
C LEU A 335 10.19 -11.05 0.38
N ILE A 336 11.02 -11.38 1.37
CA ILE A 336 12.20 -10.63 1.80
C ILE A 336 13.45 -11.46 1.56
N PRO A 337 14.45 -10.98 0.80
CA PRO A 337 15.75 -11.65 0.68
C PRO A 337 16.46 -11.71 2.03
N ARG A 338 16.59 -12.91 2.62
CA ARG A 338 17.09 -13.13 3.99
C ARG A 338 18.50 -12.58 4.23
N GLY A 339 19.35 -12.63 3.21
CA GLY A 339 20.77 -12.30 3.33
C GLY A 339 21.16 -10.89 2.89
N ALA A 340 20.28 -10.19 2.15
CA ALA A 340 20.51 -8.82 1.72
C ALA A 340 19.80 -7.85 2.68
N THR A 341 18.51 -8.09 2.95
CA THR A 341 17.67 -7.16 3.72
C THR A 341 17.80 -7.38 5.23
N THR A 342 18.90 -6.90 5.80
CA THR A 342 19.17 -7.00 7.25
C THR A 342 18.34 -6.03 8.09
N GLU A 343 17.68 -5.08 7.45
CA GLU A 343 16.78 -4.07 8.02
C GLU A 343 15.48 -4.69 8.50
N PHE A 344 15.13 -5.87 8.01
CA PHE A 344 13.92 -6.56 8.45
C PHE A 344 14.00 -6.91 9.95
N LEU A 345 13.12 -6.27 10.73
CA LEU A 345 13.14 -6.37 12.20
C LEU A 345 12.48 -7.65 12.74
N GLY A 346 11.99 -8.53 11.85
CA GLY A 346 11.19 -9.71 12.22
C GLY A 346 9.74 -9.39 12.63
N GLY A 347 9.39 -8.11 12.76
CA GLY A 347 8.02 -7.68 13.03
C GLY A 347 7.19 -7.75 11.75
N ALA A 348 6.21 -8.65 11.68
CA ALA A 348 5.32 -8.77 10.54
C ALA A 348 3.96 -9.33 10.94
N GLY A 349 2.96 -9.18 10.07
CA GLY A 349 1.64 -9.75 10.30
C GLY A 349 0.54 -9.16 9.43
N ILE A 350 -0.69 -9.27 9.93
CA ILE A 350 -1.90 -8.91 9.21
C ILE A 350 -2.63 -7.80 9.98
N VAL A 351 -3.14 -6.79 9.26
CA VAL A 351 -4.06 -5.81 9.84
C VAL A 351 -5.49 -6.31 9.70
N ASN A 352 -5.98 -6.96 10.77
CA ASN A 352 -7.36 -7.44 10.81
C ASN A 352 -8.32 -6.30 11.14
N PHE A 353 -8.70 -5.53 10.11
CA PHE A 353 -9.60 -4.37 10.25
C PHE A 353 -11.02 -4.77 10.68
N LEU A 354 -11.45 -6.02 10.42
CA LEU A 354 -12.71 -6.58 10.93
C LEU A 354 -12.74 -6.53 12.45
N ARG A 355 -11.67 -7.00 13.10
CA ARG A 355 -11.53 -6.98 14.56
C ARG A 355 -11.27 -5.58 15.11
N ILE A 356 -10.42 -4.80 14.45
CA ILE A 356 -10.01 -3.46 14.92
C ILE A 356 -11.20 -2.48 14.93
N HIS A 357 -12.07 -2.56 13.92
CA HIS A 357 -13.19 -1.65 13.75
C HIS A 357 -14.54 -2.27 14.13
N ASN A 358 -14.54 -3.48 14.71
CA ASN A 358 -15.74 -4.23 15.10
C ASN A 358 -16.78 -4.31 13.97
N LEU A 359 -16.30 -4.64 12.77
CA LEU A 359 -17.11 -4.74 11.56
C LEU A 359 -17.68 -6.15 11.42
N THR A 360 -18.81 -6.25 10.74
CA THR A 360 -19.33 -7.52 10.25
C THR A 360 -18.53 -7.98 9.03
N LEU A 361 -18.63 -9.29 8.71
CA LEU A 361 -18.01 -9.86 7.52
C LEU A 361 -18.53 -9.19 6.23
N ALA A 362 -19.83 -8.87 6.18
CA ALA A 362 -20.46 -8.21 5.04
C ALA A 362 -19.93 -6.78 4.83
N GLU A 363 -19.74 -6.00 5.91
CA GLU A 363 -19.14 -4.67 5.82
C GLU A 363 -17.67 -4.73 5.38
N CYS A 364 -16.94 -5.78 5.78
CA CYS A 364 -15.57 -5.99 5.34
C CYS A 364 -15.50 -6.36 3.86
N GLU A 365 -16.35 -7.29 3.42
CA GLU A 365 -16.44 -7.73 2.02
C GLU A 365 -16.86 -6.58 1.09
N GLU A 366 -17.69 -5.66 1.56
CA GLU A 366 -18.04 -4.44 0.83
C GLU A 366 -16.81 -3.60 0.48
N LEU A 367 -15.79 -3.59 1.36
CA LEU A 367 -14.49 -3.00 1.06
C LEU A 367 -13.65 -3.97 0.21
N THR A 368 -13.26 -5.11 0.78
CA THR A 368 -12.41 -6.12 0.13
C THR A 368 -12.42 -7.46 0.88
N PRO A 369 -12.33 -8.60 0.18
CA PRO A 369 -12.17 -9.92 0.82
C PRO A 369 -10.77 -10.18 1.40
N ASN A 370 -9.82 -9.27 1.20
CA ASN A 370 -8.40 -9.45 1.52
C ASN A 370 -7.99 -8.60 2.73
N LEU A 371 -7.18 -9.15 3.61
CA LEU A 371 -6.59 -8.40 4.72
C LEU A 371 -5.21 -7.86 4.32
N PRO A 372 -4.86 -6.61 4.68
CA PRO A 372 -3.52 -6.10 4.44
C PRO A 372 -2.48 -6.89 5.24
N ILE A 373 -1.39 -7.25 4.59
CA ILE A 373 -0.18 -7.81 5.23
C ILE A 373 0.87 -6.71 5.39
N TYR A 374 1.75 -6.82 6.37
CA TYR A 374 2.84 -5.86 6.56
C TYR A 374 4.09 -6.48 7.18
N ALA A 375 5.22 -5.80 6.99
CA ALA A 375 6.48 -6.04 7.70
C ALA A 375 7.07 -4.70 8.21
N GLU A 376 7.87 -4.79 9.26
CA GLU A 376 8.55 -3.69 9.93
C GLU A 376 10.07 -3.75 9.65
N PHE A 377 10.62 -2.62 9.24
CA PHE A 377 12.02 -2.49 8.84
C PHE A 377 12.71 -1.36 9.61
N SER A 378 14.03 -1.46 9.76
CA SER A 378 14.89 -0.37 10.21
C SER A 378 14.81 0.79 9.21
N PRO A 379 14.83 2.05 9.65
CA PRO A 379 14.95 3.18 8.74
C PRO A 379 16.39 3.37 8.21
N VAL A 380 17.36 2.67 8.78
CA VAL A 380 18.80 2.78 8.50
C VAL A 380 19.26 1.54 7.76
N GLU A 381 20.04 1.76 6.70
CA GLU A 381 20.75 0.73 5.91
C GLU A 381 21.62 -0.15 6.82
N GLY A 382 21.56 -1.45 6.60
CA GLY A 382 22.40 -2.45 7.24
C GLY A 382 23.82 -2.48 6.69
N GLU A 383 24.72 -3.13 7.43
CA GLU A 383 26.13 -3.30 7.06
C GLU A 383 26.45 -4.72 6.58
#